data_AF-A0A3M0Y559-F1
#
_entry.id   AF-A0A3M0Y559-F1
#
_cell.length_a   1.000
_cell.length_b   1.000
_cell.length_c   1.000
_cell.angle_alpha   90.00
_cell.angle_beta   90.00
_cell.angle_gamma   90.00
#
_symmetry.space_group_name_H-M   'P 1'
#
loop_
_entity.id
_entity.type
_entity.pdbx_description
1 polymer ?
#
loop_
_entity_poly.entity_id
_entity_poly.type
_entity_poly.pdbx_seq_one_letter_code
_entity_poly.pdbx_strand_id
1 'polypeptide(L)'
;MTTNALLRVSRGEKKHVLTREFLLIVATKFAAEIQKRARNCKDIKIFKIPSHCCEMEAILDTNFILHCLMKGIDFLSELREMGFVPVVPREVLQELKDLRSKDKVSHKERTAISLALEMLSSKEVKKIKLGEKSVDEGLIKKGREGVHIATLDREIKAKVPNKIVIRSAKKRLEVERD
;
A
#
# COMPACT_ATOMS: atom_id res chain seq x y z
N MET A 1 7.70 11.76 -6.09
CA MET A 1 6.43 12.11 -6.74
C MET A 1 6.64 12.16 -8.25
N THR A 2 6.10 11.21 -9.01
CA THR A 2 6.18 11.23 -10.49
C THR A 2 4.94 10.56 -11.06
N THR A 3 4.05 11.36 -11.64
CA THR A 3 2.84 10.95 -12.36
C THR A 3 3.18 10.63 -13.82
N ASN A 4 2.82 9.42 -14.28
CA ASN A 4 2.81 9.10 -15.70
C ASN A 4 1.45 9.50 -16.30
N ALA A 5 1.45 10.25 -17.40
CA ALA A 5 0.25 10.61 -18.16
C ALA A 5 0.17 9.79 -19.46
N LEU A 6 -0.97 9.15 -19.72
CA LEU A 6 -1.29 8.57 -21.02
C LEU A 6 -2.22 9.54 -21.76
N LEU A 7 -1.89 9.88 -23.00
CA LEU A 7 -2.59 10.90 -23.75
C LEU A 7 -3.46 10.24 -24.82
N ARG A 8 -4.78 10.30 -24.68
CA ARG A 8 -5.73 9.74 -25.65
C ARG A 8 -6.24 10.87 -26.54
N VAL A 9 -5.75 10.94 -27.77
CA VAL A 9 -6.23 11.89 -28.78
C VAL A 9 -7.46 11.28 -29.45
N SER A 10 -8.63 11.85 -29.19
CA SER A 10 -9.90 11.45 -29.79
C SER A 10 -10.04 12.02 -31.20
N ARG A 11 -9.29 11.46 -32.15
CA ARG A 11 -9.60 11.44 -33.60
C ARG A 11 -8.73 10.38 -34.26
N GLY A 12 -9.28 9.17 -34.44
CA GLY A 12 -8.62 8.04 -35.09
C GLY A 12 -8.15 6.96 -34.11
N GLU A 13 -8.58 5.73 -34.35
CA GLU A 13 -8.46 4.55 -33.48
C GLU A 13 -7.04 4.00 -33.34
N LYS A 14 -6.09 4.76 -32.80
CA LYS A 14 -4.76 4.22 -32.45
C LYS A 14 -4.45 4.43 -30.97
N LYS A 15 -4.38 3.32 -30.24
CA LYS A 15 -3.90 3.26 -28.85
C LYS A 15 -2.38 3.10 -28.90
N HIS A 16 -1.64 4.09 -28.44
CA HIS A 16 -0.19 3.97 -28.26
C HIS A 16 0.11 3.86 -26.76
N VAL A 17 0.79 2.77 -26.37
CA VAL A 17 1.32 2.60 -25.01
C VAL A 17 2.78 3.01 -25.05
N LEU A 18 3.15 4.07 -24.34
CA LEU A 18 4.52 4.58 -24.31
C LEU A 18 5.18 4.22 -22.98
N THR A 19 6.42 3.73 -23.05
CA THR A 19 7.23 3.37 -21.87
C THR A 19 7.83 4.60 -21.20
N ARG A 20 8.29 4.41 -19.95
CA ARG A 20 8.63 5.45 -18.96
C ARG A 20 9.64 6.50 -19.43
N GLU A 21 10.62 6.13 -20.26
CA GLU A 21 11.61 7.08 -20.81
C GLU A 21 11.06 7.92 -21.96
N PHE A 22 10.19 7.32 -22.79
CA PHE A 22 9.48 8.05 -23.84
C PHE A 22 8.53 9.10 -23.26
N LEU A 23 7.97 8.85 -22.07
CA LEU A 23 7.00 9.74 -21.43
C LEU A 23 7.56 11.10 -21.05
N LEU A 24 8.83 11.19 -20.62
CA LEU A 24 9.43 12.45 -20.15
C LEU A 24 9.76 13.39 -21.33
N ILE A 25 10.33 12.81 -22.39
CA ILE A 25 10.70 13.54 -23.61
C ILE A 25 9.45 13.95 -24.39
N VAL A 26 8.45 13.07 -24.45
CA VAL A 26 7.17 13.39 -25.09
C VAL A 26 6.40 14.39 -24.25
N ALA A 27 6.29 14.28 -22.93
CA ALA A 27 5.50 15.22 -22.12
C ALA A 27 5.99 16.69 -22.25
N THR A 28 7.30 16.94 -22.28
CA THR A 28 7.84 18.31 -22.38
C THR A 28 7.69 18.91 -23.77
N LYS A 29 8.01 18.15 -24.84
CA LYS A 29 7.82 18.62 -26.22
C LYS A 29 6.34 18.69 -26.63
N PHE A 30 5.52 17.76 -26.14
CA PHE A 30 4.10 17.66 -26.47
C PHE A 30 3.24 18.64 -25.66
N ALA A 31 3.61 19.00 -24.42
CA ALA A 31 2.93 20.07 -23.69
C ALA A 31 3.11 21.44 -24.36
N ALA A 32 4.32 21.74 -24.86
CA ALA A 32 4.60 22.96 -25.60
C ALA A 32 3.84 23.01 -26.95
N GLU A 33 3.75 21.88 -27.64
CA GLU A 33 3.00 21.76 -28.91
C GLU A 33 1.47 21.78 -28.70
N ILE A 34 0.96 21.19 -27.62
CA ILE A 34 -0.44 21.28 -27.20
C ILE A 34 -0.79 22.73 -26.84
N GLN A 35 0.03 23.46 -26.08
CA GLN A 35 -0.24 24.88 -25.78
C GLN A 35 -0.27 25.76 -27.05
N LYS A 36 0.55 25.44 -28.06
CA LYS A 36 0.52 26.11 -29.36
C LYS A 36 -0.77 25.81 -30.14
N ARG A 37 -1.25 24.56 -30.13
CA ARG A 37 -2.47 24.13 -30.84
C ARG A 37 -3.78 24.38 -30.07
N ALA A 38 -3.72 24.50 -28.74
CA ALA A 38 -4.88 24.73 -27.87
C ALA A 38 -5.44 26.16 -27.94
N ARG A 39 -4.73 27.12 -28.57
CA ARG A 39 -5.27 28.47 -28.82
C ARG A 39 -6.51 28.49 -29.72
N ASN A 40 -6.80 27.40 -30.44
CA ASN A 40 -7.94 27.31 -31.38
C ASN A 40 -8.96 26.20 -31.09
N CYS A 41 -8.86 25.50 -29.96
CA CYS A 41 -9.84 24.45 -29.59
C CYS A 41 -10.41 24.74 -28.21
N LYS A 42 -11.68 25.13 -28.14
CA LYS A 42 -12.42 25.42 -26.89
C LYS A 42 -12.73 24.19 -26.03
N ASP A 43 -12.37 22.98 -26.48
CA ASP A 43 -12.80 21.74 -25.82
C ASP A 43 -11.66 20.72 -25.65
N ILE A 44 -10.58 21.11 -24.96
CA ILE A 44 -9.61 20.13 -24.43
C ILE A 44 -9.94 19.86 -22.96
N LYS A 45 -10.67 18.77 -22.71
CA LYS A 45 -10.84 18.22 -21.36
C LYS A 45 -9.70 17.26 -21.06
N ILE A 46 -8.75 17.69 -20.22
CA ILE A 46 -7.70 16.81 -19.70
C ILE A 46 -8.35 15.88 -18.68
N PHE A 47 -8.55 14.62 -19.05
CA PHE A 47 -8.97 13.59 -18.10
C PHE A 47 -7.74 13.06 -17.36
N LYS A 48 -7.69 13.29 -16.05
CA LYS A 48 -6.76 12.61 -15.16
C LYS A 48 -7.14 11.13 -15.12
N ILE A 49 -6.32 10.29 -15.73
CA ILE A 49 -6.55 8.84 -15.71
C ILE A 49 -6.32 8.36 -14.27
N PRO A 50 -7.27 7.64 -13.65
CA PRO A 50 -7.03 7.03 -12.37
C PRO A 50 -5.91 6.00 -12.54
N SER A 51 -4.90 6.03 -11.69
CA SER A 51 -3.77 5.08 -11.67
C SER A 51 -4.18 3.65 -11.25
N HIS A 52 -5.46 3.31 -11.27
CA HIS A 52 -5.99 2.02 -10.83
C HIS A 52 -5.91 0.98 -11.94
N CYS A 53 -4.69 0.52 -12.24
CA CYS A 53 -4.49 -0.85 -12.71
C CYS A 53 -3.76 -1.57 -11.58
N CYS A 54 -4.53 -2.28 -10.74
CA CYS A 54 -4.03 -3.29 -9.78
C CYS A 54 -3.27 -2.73 -8.56
N GLU A 55 -3.95 -2.01 -7.67
CA GLU A 55 -3.42 -1.79 -6.31
C GLU A 55 -3.40 -3.14 -5.57
N MET A 56 -2.21 -3.61 -5.17
CA MET A 56 -2.07 -4.86 -4.44
C MET A 56 -2.44 -4.64 -2.96
N GLU A 57 -3.17 -5.57 -2.36
CA GLU A 57 -3.50 -5.46 -0.93
C GLU A 57 -2.40 -6.06 -0.06
N ALA A 58 -2.04 -5.35 1.01
CA ALA A 58 -1.17 -5.82 2.06
C ALA A 58 -1.95 -5.89 3.38
N ILE A 59 -2.27 -7.10 3.84
CA ILE A 59 -2.96 -7.30 5.11
C ILE A 59 -1.93 -7.27 6.24
N LEU A 60 -2.19 -6.43 7.23
CA LEU A 60 -1.29 -6.19 8.36
C LEU A 60 -1.67 -7.03 9.57
N ASP A 61 -0.64 -7.52 10.27
CA ASP A 61 -0.72 -8.21 11.55
C ASP A 61 -0.30 -7.27 12.71
N THR A 62 -0.84 -7.48 13.91
CA THR A 62 -0.57 -6.70 15.14
C THR A 62 0.93 -6.66 15.45
N ASN A 63 1.59 -7.83 15.43
CA ASN A 63 3.01 -7.95 15.76
C ASN A 63 3.90 -7.21 14.75
N PHE A 64 3.53 -7.25 13.48
CA PHE A 64 4.24 -6.54 12.42
C PHE A 64 4.17 -5.02 12.62
N ILE A 65 2.97 -4.49 12.87
CA ILE A 65 2.74 -3.05 13.08
C ILE A 65 3.56 -2.56 14.27
N LEU A 66 3.45 -3.23 15.43
CA LEU A 66 4.17 -2.84 16.64
C LEU A 66 5.68 -2.85 16.44
N HIS A 67 6.20 -3.89 15.80
CA HIS A 67 7.62 -3.99 15.55
C HIS A 67 8.13 -2.93 14.57
N CYS A 68 7.35 -2.54 13.54
CA CYS A 68 7.68 -1.41 12.67
C CYS A 68 7.80 -0.11 13.47
N LEU A 69 6.80 0.20 14.31
CA LEU A 69 6.79 1.41 15.11
C LEU A 69 7.91 1.45 16.14
N MET A 70 8.19 0.33 16.81
CA MET A 70 9.30 0.21 17.76
C MET A 70 10.67 0.43 17.10
N LYS A 71 10.79 0.16 15.80
CA LYS A 71 12.00 0.40 15.01
C LYS A 71 12.02 1.75 14.28
N GLY A 72 10.95 2.54 14.39
CA GLY A 72 10.80 3.83 13.72
C GLY A 72 10.67 3.69 12.20
N ILE A 73 10.02 2.62 11.73
CA ILE A 73 9.76 2.35 10.31
C ILE A 73 8.37 2.90 9.96
N ASP A 74 8.30 3.83 8.99
CA ASP A 74 7.04 4.30 8.43
C ASP A 74 6.50 3.30 7.40
N PHE A 75 5.94 2.20 7.91
CA PHE A 75 5.44 1.11 7.09
C PHE A 75 4.30 1.53 6.15
N LEU A 76 3.48 2.53 6.51
CA LEU A 76 2.38 2.98 5.65
C LEU A 76 2.92 3.65 4.39
N SER A 77 3.90 4.54 4.53
CA SER A 77 4.54 5.18 3.38
C SER A 77 5.32 4.19 2.54
N GLU A 78 6.10 3.30 3.16
CA GLU A 78 6.84 2.26 2.43
C GLU A 78 5.92 1.32 1.63
N LEU A 79 4.83 0.84 2.22
CA LEU A 79 3.87 -0.01 1.51
C LEU A 79 3.28 0.70 0.29
N ARG A 80 2.94 1.98 0.42
CA ARG A 80 2.40 2.77 -0.71
C ARG A 80 3.44 3.01 -1.79
N GLU A 81 4.69 3.30 -1.43
CA GLU A 81 5.79 3.43 -2.39
C GLU A 81 6.05 2.13 -3.16
N MET A 82 5.80 0.98 -2.51
CA MET A 82 5.86 -0.35 -3.12
C MET A 82 4.61 -0.71 -3.95
N GLY A 83 3.59 0.16 -3.99
CA GLY A 83 2.35 -0.05 -4.73
C GLY A 83 1.28 -0.86 -4.00
N PHE A 84 1.38 -0.97 -2.67
CA PHE A 84 0.39 -1.65 -1.84
C PHE A 84 -0.61 -0.68 -1.20
N VAL A 85 -1.83 -1.16 -1.05
CA VAL A 85 -2.85 -0.57 -0.19
C VAL A 85 -2.80 -1.30 1.16
N PRO A 86 -2.49 -0.60 2.27
CA PRO A 86 -2.50 -1.19 3.59
C PRO A 86 -3.93 -1.53 4.00
N VAL A 87 -4.13 -2.79 4.39
CA VAL A 87 -5.40 -3.33 4.85
C VAL A 87 -5.24 -3.87 6.26
N VAL A 88 -6.13 -3.47 7.17
CA VAL A 88 -6.09 -3.91 8.57
C VAL A 88 -7.36 -4.69 8.92
N PRO A 89 -7.22 -5.91 9.45
CA PRO A 89 -8.33 -6.64 10.05
C PRO A 89 -8.90 -5.89 11.26
N ARG A 90 -10.23 -5.89 11.43
CA ARG A 90 -10.87 -5.32 12.62
C ARG A 90 -10.41 -6.02 13.90
N GLU A 91 -10.10 -7.29 13.80
CA GLU A 91 -9.57 -8.15 14.84
C GLU A 91 -8.21 -7.61 15.36
N VAL A 92 -7.31 -7.21 14.46
CA VAL A 92 -6.02 -6.56 14.79
C VAL A 92 -6.21 -5.24 15.53
N LEU A 93 -7.20 -4.43 15.14
CA LEU A 93 -7.52 -3.19 15.86
C LEU A 93 -8.03 -3.46 17.28
N GLN A 94 -8.76 -4.56 17.48
CA GLN A 94 -9.23 -4.95 18.81
C GLN A 94 -8.08 -5.44 19.68
N GLU A 95 -7.20 -6.28 19.14
CA GLU A 95 -5.98 -6.74 19.84
C GLU A 95 -5.11 -5.57 20.30
N LEU A 96 -4.90 -4.55 19.45
CA LEU A 96 -4.15 -3.35 19.83
C LEU A 96 -4.81 -2.59 20.99
N LYS A 97 -6.14 -2.49 21.02
CA LYS A 97 -6.87 -1.86 22.14
C LYS A 97 -6.75 -2.68 23.42
N ASP A 98 -6.83 -4.00 23.32
CA ASP A 98 -6.73 -4.91 24.46
C ASP A 98 -5.30 -4.88 25.03
N LEU A 99 -4.28 -4.86 24.18
CA LEU A 99 -2.87 -4.70 24.56
C LEU A 99 -2.63 -3.38 25.29
N ARG A 100 -3.24 -2.28 24.85
CA ARG A 100 -3.11 -0.97 25.51
C ARG A 100 -3.54 -1.00 26.98
N SER A 101 -4.54 -1.82 27.30
CA SER A 101 -5.16 -1.93 28.62
C SER A 101 -4.46 -2.90 29.56
N LYS A 102 -3.43 -3.63 29.11
CA LYS A 102 -2.66 -4.57 29.95
C LYS A 102 -1.63 -3.83 30.80
N ASP A 103 -1.57 -4.20 32.08
CA ASP A 103 -0.64 -3.60 33.06
C ASP A 103 0.84 -3.95 32.80
N LYS A 104 1.10 -5.07 32.12
CA LYS A 104 2.46 -5.60 31.89
C LYS A 104 3.19 -4.98 30.68
N VAL A 105 2.59 -4.00 30.00
CA VAL A 105 3.16 -3.42 28.79
C VAL A 105 4.10 -2.28 29.15
N SER A 106 5.30 -2.29 28.58
CA SER A 106 6.30 -1.24 28.84
C SER A 106 5.79 0.14 28.37
N HIS A 107 6.29 1.22 28.96
CA HIS A 107 5.93 2.58 28.53
C HIS A 107 6.18 2.79 27.03
N LYS A 108 7.31 2.28 26.52
CA LYS A 108 7.67 2.37 25.10
C LYS A 108 6.66 1.66 24.19
N GLU A 109 6.25 0.45 24.55
CA GLU A 109 5.23 -0.29 23.80
C GLU A 109 3.87 0.40 23.87
N ARG A 110 3.48 0.94 25.03
CA ARG A 110 2.23 1.69 25.18
C ARG A 110 2.18 2.91 24.26
N THR A 111 3.30 3.64 24.13
CA THR A 111 3.43 4.73 23.16
C THR A 111 3.28 4.22 21.72
N ALA A 112 3.93 3.10 21.38
CA ALA A 112 3.82 2.50 20.04
C ALA A 112 2.39 2.06 19.72
N ILE A 113 1.67 1.46 20.68
CA ILE A 113 0.26 1.04 20.52
C ILE A 113 -0.64 2.26 20.29
N SER A 114 -0.47 3.32 21.06
CA SER A 114 -1.25 4.57 20.88
C SER A 114 -1.04 5.17 19.50
N LEU A 115 0.22 5.24 19.05
CA LEU A 115 0.57 5.70 17.72
C LEU A 115 -0.01 4.80 16.63
N ALA A 116 0.04 3.48 16.79
CA ALA A 116 -0.57 2.52 15.87
C ALA A 116 -2.07 2.79 15.70
N LEU A 117 -2.81 2.91 16.81
CA LEU A 117 -4.25 3.16 16.78
C LEU A 117 -4.59 4.48 16.08
N GLU A 118 -3.80 5.53 16.29
CA GLU A 118 -3.98 6.82 15.62
C GLU A 118 -3.75 6.70 14.10
N MET A 119 -2.61 6.11 13.70
CA MET A 119 -2.26 5.92 12.28
C MET A 119 -3.31 5.08 11.54
N LEU A 120 -3.77 3.99 12.15
CA LEU A 120 -4.74 3.07 11.56
C LEU A 120 -6.19 3.57 11.64
N SER A 121 -6.45 4.63 12.42
CA SER A 121 -7.75 5.29 12.46
C SER A 121 -7.99 6.20 11.25
N SER A 122 -6.94 6.60 10.54
CA SER A 122 -7.02 7.41 9.32
C SER A 122 -7.89 6.75 8.23
N LYS A 123 -8.47 7.58 7.35
CA LYS A 123 -9.28 7.11 6.21
C LYS A 123 -8.46 6.43 5.11
N GLU A 124 -7.13 6.52 5.20
CA GLU A 124 -6.20 5.97 4.21
C GLU A 124 -6.01 4.46 4.34
N VAL A 125 -6.35 3.89 5.50
CA VAL A 125 -6.21 2.46 5.78
C VAL A 125 -7.55 1.76 5.60
N LYS A 126 -7.58 0.77 4.71
CA LYS A 126 -8.78 -0.06 4.48
C LYS A 126 -8.97 -1.03 5.64
N LYS A 127 -10.20 -1.14 6.15
CA LYS A 127 -10.53 -2.03 7.27
C LYS A 127 -11.39 -3.18 6.78
N ILE A 128 -10.97 -4.42 7.03
CA ILE A 128 -11.70 -5.64 6.64
C ILE A 128 -12.04 -6.48 7.85
N LYS A 129 -12.97 -7.43 7.69
CA LYS A 129 -13.23 -8.49 8.67
C LYS A 129 -12.75 -9.81 8.07
N LEU A 130 -11.96 -10.59 8.80
CA LEU A 130 -11.44 -11.86 8.28
C LEU A 130 -12.51 -12.96 8.29
N GLY A 131 -13.44 -12.92 9.26
CA GLY A 131 -14.62 -13.79 9.29
C GLY A 131 -14.33 -15.24 9.66
N GLU A 132 -13.11 -15.55 10.09
CA GLU A 132 -12.67 -16.90 10.50
C GLU A 132 -12.66 -17.05 12.02
N LYS A 133 -12.46 -18.29 12.51
CA LYS A 133 -12.39 -18.60 13.94
C LYS A 133 -11.16 -18.00 14.62
N SER A 134 -10.03 -17.93 13.91
CA SER A 134 -8.80 -17.30 14.37
C SER A 134 -8.26 -16.30 13.34
N VAL A 135 -7.54 -15.30 13.83
CA VAL A 135 -6.89 -14.28 12.97
C VAL A 135 -5.87 -14.94 12.06
N ASP A 136 -5.06 -15.86 12.59
CA ASP A 136 -4.02 -16.58 11.85
C ASP A 136 -4.60 -17.40 10.68
N GLU A 137 -5.69 -18.13 10.91
CA GLU A 137 -6.40 -18.86 9.84
C GLU A 137 -6.88 -17.91 8.74
N GLY A 138 -7.45 -16.77 9.12
CA GLY A 138 -7.88 -15.73 8.18
C GLY A 138 -6.73 -15.16 7.35
N LEU A 139 -5.58 -14.88 7.98
CA LEU A 139 -4.39 -14.40 7.30
C LEU A 139 -3.83 -15.43 6.32
N ILE A 140 -3.73 -16.70 6.72
CA ILE A 140 -3.23 -17.79 5.87
C ILE A 140 -4.15 -17.99 4.67
N LYS A 141 -5.47 -18.00 4.88
CA LYS A 141 -6.45 -18.14 3.81
C LYS A 141 -6.31 -17.02 2.77
N LYS A 142 -6.28 -15.76 3.23
CA LYS A 142 -6.09 -14.60 2.35
C LYS A 142 -4.75 -14.62 1.62
N GLY A 143 -3.70 -15.05 2.30
CA GLY A 143 -2.38 -15.22 1.70
C GLY A 143 -2.38 -16.23 0.56
N ARG A 144 -3.08 -17.36 0.72
CA ARG A 144 -3.26 -18.39 -0.32
C ARG A 144 -4.11 -17.92 -1.50
N GLU A 145 -5.02 -16.98 -1.27
CA GLU A 145 -5.78 -16.29 -2.34
C GLU A 145 -4.91 -15.29 -3.14
N GLY A 146 -3.62 -15.13 -2.77
CA GLY A 146 -2.66 -14.28 -3.48
C GLY A 146 -2.46 -12.90 -2.86
N VAL A 147 -3.14 -12.60 -1.74
CA VAL A 147 -2.96 -11.33 -1.01
C VAL A 147 -1.61 -11.32 -0.29
N HIS A 148 -0.98 -10.16 -0.19
CA HIS A 148 0.29 -10.04 0.54
C HIS A 148 0.03 -9.94 2.04
N ILE A 149 0.73 -10.76 2.83
CA ILE A 149 0.60 -10.77 4.28
C ILE A 149 1.84 -10.15 4.92
N ALA A 150 1.65 -9.11 5.71
CA ALA A 150 2.69 -8.45 6.49
C ALA A 150 2.67 -8.99 7.92
N THR A 151 3.50 -10.00 8.18
CA THR A 151 3.62 -10.66 9.48
C THR A 151 5.08 -11.01 9.80
N LEU A 152 5.38 -11.14 11.09
CA LEU A 152 6.67 -11.64 11.57
C LEU A 152 6.61 -13.11 11.98
N ASP A 153 5.41 -13.68 12.08
CA ASP A 153 5.18 -15.04 12.53
C ASP A 153 5.79 -16.06 11.57
N ARG A 154 6.57 -17.00 12.11
CA ARG A 154 7.27 -18.01 11.30
C ARG A 154 6.31 -19.02 10.68
N GLU A 155 5.25 -19.39 11.40
CA GLU A 155 4.26 -20.36 10.93
C GLU A 155 3.41 -19.78 9.81
N ILE A 156 3.00 -18.51 9.92
CA ILE A 156 2.24 -17.85 8.86
C ILE A 156 3.12 -17.70 7.61
N LYS A 157 4.37 -17.26 7.76
CA LYS A 157 5.32 -17.11 6.64
C LYS A 157 5.58 -18.41 5.88
N ALA A 158 5.60 -19.55 6.58
CA ALA A 158 5.79 -20.86 5.96
C ALA A 158 4.57 -21.34 5.16
N LYS A 159 3.38 -20.78 5.41
CA LYS A 159 2.11 -21.22 4.82
C LYS A 159 1.59 -20.28 3.73
N VAL A 160 2.23 -19.12 3.52
CA VAL A 160 1.80 -18.04 2.63
C VAL A 160 2.88 -17.74 1.58
N PRO A 161 2.53 -17.73 0.27
CA PRO A 161 3.50 -17.50 -0.79
C PRO A 161 3.98 -16.04 -0.87
N ASN A 162 3.06 -15.07 -0.72
CA ASN A 162 3.35 -13.64 -0.85
C ASN A 162 3.40 -12.98 0.52
N LYS A 163 4.60 -12.63 0.99
CA LYS A 163 4.80 -12.07 2.34
C LYS A 163 5.63 -10.79 2.31
N ILE A 164 5.29 -9.87 3.21
CA ILE A 164 6.01 -8.62 3.42
C ILE A 164 6.76 -8.73 4.74
N VAL A 165 8.08 -8.58 4.66
CA VAL A 165 9.00 -8.77 5.78
C VAL A 165 9.77 -7.50 6.08
N ILE A 166 10.29 -7.40 7.31
CA ILE A 166 11.11 -6.28 7.76
C ILE A 166 12.57 -6.67 7.64
N ARG A 167 13.31 -6.04 6.72
CA ARG A 167 14.77 -6.19 6.65
C ARG A 167 15.42 -5.30 7.71
N SER A 168 15.59 -5.87 8.90
CA SER A 168 16.07 -5.16 10.09
C SER A 168 17.39 -4.40 9.89
N ALA A 169 18.33 -4.93 9.11
CA ALA A 169 19.60 -4.27 8.81
C ALA A 169 19.45 -2.95 8.04
N LYS A 170 18.39 -2.81 7.22
CA LYS A 170 18.15 -1.64 6.38
C LYS A 170 17.02 -0.74 6.90
N LYS A 171 16.34 -1.14 7.99
CA LYS A 171 15.11 -0.51 8.50
C LYS A 171 14.09 -0.24 7.39
N ARG A 172 13.84 -1.25 6.55
CA ARG A 172 12.95 -1.17 5.38
C ARG A 172 12.12 -2.43 5.22
N LEU A 173 11.01 -2.31 4.51
CA LEU A 173 10.15 -3.39 4.08
C LEU A 173 10.65 -4.02 2.78
N GLU A 174 10.40 -5.31 2.61
CA GLU A 174 10.72 -6.07 1.41
C GLU A 174 9.63 -7.10 1.13
N VAL A 175 9.39 -7.38 -0.15
CA VAL A 175 8.51 -8.47 -0.58
C VAL A 175 9.36 -9.72 -0.73
N GLU A 176 8.99 -10.77 -0.01
CA GLU A 176 9.55 -12.10 -0.14
C GLU A 176 8.49 -13.01 -0.79
N ARG A 177 8.92 -13.76 -1.80
CA ARG A 177 8.08 -14.67 -2.58
C ARG A 177 8.75 -16.05 -2.58
N ASP A 178 7.95 -17.08 -2.30
CA ASP A 178 8.37 -18.48 -2.43
C ASP A 178 8.22 -18.99 -3.87
#